data_AF-A0A0J9VMI9-F1
#
_entry.id   AF-A0A0J9VMI9-F1
#
_cell.length_a   1.000
_cell.length_b   1.000
_cell.length_c   1.000
_cell.angle_alpha   90.00
_cell.angle_beta   90.00
_cell.angle_gamma   90.00
#
_symmetry.space_group_name_H-M   'P 1'
#
loop_
_entity.id
_entity.type
_entity.pdbx_description
1 polymer ?
#
loop_
_entity_poly.entity_id
_entity_poly.type
_entity_poly.pdbx_seq_one_letter_code
_entity_poly.pdbx_strand_id
1 'polypeptide(L)'
;MKTYGLFLVGLAALATADVKLTSSGCADASGFEKCQASVNKKTSSCIAQARHDNSQLELLACGCQDYVDNFNCYAATCWNRVWECEYQEYMVSYFMNCATAKQPVPYFPAPKNAPGACSCNVGQVYLNIQDAIQQTATCSNNADSGDAGSNLQQIEGCNCCEISGALSSIVEICPKTDPNLIGLKQISSLESELNVDYKSCGSYMETYDCSSKLSYSLEGVSTYYKPDDPLKTGTATLSNNPGSVTAPASGKVFSYTNGGDGTVYTITAAGVGKDSSDSKGSSDSNSGSGSSDDSSGSTGTATGDSSKATESSKKNGADKLATGSALIIGVTLVMTLASIY
;
A
#
# COMPACT_ATOMS: atom_id res chain seq x y z
N MET A 1 -2.38 8.46 39.56
CA MET A 1 -1.85 7.54 38.55
C MET A 1 -3.02 7.02 37.73
N LYS A 2 -3.29 7.62 36.57
CA LYS A 2 -4.28 7.12 35.62
C LYS A 2 -3.54 6.19 34.66
N THR A 3 -3.94 4.93 34.63
CA THR A 3 -3.47 3.92 33.69
C THR A 3 -4.03 4.25 32.30
N TYR A 4 -3.15 4.62 31.37
CA TYR A 4 -3.49 4.68 29.95
C TYR A 4 -3.54 3.25 29.44
N GLY A 5 -4.75 2.68 29.40
CA GLY A 5 -4.99 1.38 28.79
C GLY A 5 -4.68 1.46 27.29
N LEU A 6 -3.91 0.49 26.81
CA LEU A 6 -3.76 0.20 25.39
C LEU A 6 -5.16 0.07 24.78
N PHE A 7 -5.63 1.08 24.05
CA PHE A 7 -6.85 0.96 23.27
C PHE A 7 -6.55 0.06 22.09
N LEU A 8 -7.09 -1.17 22.13
CA LEU A 8 -7.19 -2.02 20.95
C LEU A 8 -8.06 -1.29 19.93
N VAL A 9 -7.43 -0.89 18.83
CA VAL A 9 -8.03 -0.20 17.68
C VAL A 9 -9.24 -1.00 17.21
N GLY A 10 -10.42 -0.42 17.39
CA GLY A 10 -11.63 -0.89 16.73
C GLY A 10 -11.52 -0.57 15.25
N LEU A 11 -10.93 -1.48 14.48
CA LEU A 11 -10.94 -1.42 13.02
C LEU A 11 -12.40 -1.52 12.55
N ALA A 12 -13.04 -0.36 12.37
CA ALA A 12 -14.24 -0.26 11.57
C ALA A 12 -13.84 -0.69 10.15
N ALA A 13 -14.33 -1.86 9.74
CA ALA A 13 -14.05 -2.44 8.43
C ALA A 13 -14.40 -1.43 7.34
N LEU A 14 -13.37 -0.82 6.75
CA LEU A 14 -13.51 -0.09 5.51
C LEU A 14 -13.90 -1.11 4.45
N ALA A 15 -15.00 -0.85 3.75
CA ALA A 15 -15.23 -1.45 2.44
C ALA A 15 -14.16 -0.93 1.48
N THR A 16 -12.94 -1.45 1.60
CA THR A 16 -11.97 -1.45 0.53
C THR A 16 -12.54 -2.42 -0.51
N ALA A 17 -12.66 -1.98 -1.76
CA ALA A 17 -12.78 -2.96 -2.85
C ALA A 17 -11.60 -3.92 -2.67
N ASP A 18 -11.83 -5.25 -2.72
CA ASP A 18 -10.77 -6.25 -2.67
C ASP A 18 -9.68 -5.86 -3.68
N VAL A 19 -8.59 -5.24 -3.22
CA VAL A 19 -7.46 -4.91 -4.09
C VAL A 19 -6.78 -6.24 -4.39
N LYS A 20 -6.78 -6.63 -5.66
CA LYS A 20 -6.18 -7.88 -6.11
C LYS A 20 -5.02 -7.58 -7.03
N LEU A 21 -3.89 -8.18 -6.71
CA LEU A 21 -2.72 -8.18 -7.58
C LEU A 21 -3.01 -8.99 -8.86
N THR A 22 -2.59 -8.47 -10.01
CA THR A 22 -2.84 -9.07 -11.33
C THR A 22 -1.55 -9.54 -12.01
N SER A 23 -1.67 -10.56 -12.86
CA SER A 23 -0.54 -11.14 -13.61
C SER A 23 -0.13 -10.34 -14.84
N SER A 24 -0.99 -9.45 -15.32
CA SER A 24 -0.78 -8.72 -16.57
C SER A 24 0.51 -7.90 -16.54
N GLY A 25 1.41 -8.12 -17.50
CA GLY A 25 2.68 -7.39 -17.57
C GLY A 25 3.74 -7.80 -16.54
N CYS A 26 3.51 -8.82 -15.72
CA CYS A 26 4.54 -9.37 -14.85
C CYS A 26 5.67 -10.04 -15.65
N ALA A 27 6.89 -9.96 -15.12
CA ALA A 27 8.07 -10.62 -15.69
C ALA A 27 7.90 -12.15 -15.86
N ASP A 28 7.08 -12.78 -15.01
CA ASP A 28 6.59 -14.15 -15.19
C ASP A 28 5.11 -14.25 -14.79
N ALA A 29 4.22 -13.75 -15.66
CA ALA A 29 2.77 -13.80 -15.45
C ALA A 29 2.25 -15.21 -15.12
N SER A 30 2.75 -16.23 -15.82
CA SER A 30 2.37 -17.62 -15.58
C SER A 30 2.85 -18.15 -14.22
N GLY A 31 4.04 -17.72 -13.80
CA GLY A 31 4.59 -18.00 -12.47
C GLY A 31 3.74 -17.35 -11.39
N PHE A 32 3.31 -16.10 -11.61
CA PHE A 32 2.45 -15.38 -10.67
C PHE A 32 1.10 -16.09 -10.47
N GLU A 33 0.42 -16.45 -11.56
CA GLU A 33 -0.88 -17.13 -11.50
C GLU A 33 -0.79 -18.49 -10.79
N LYS A 34 0.26 -19.26 -11.06
CA LYS A 34 0.53 -20.52 -10.34
C LYS A 34 0.78 -20.29 -8.86
N CYS A 35 1.54 -19.25 -8.53
CA CYS A 35 1.82 -18.87 -7.15
C CYS A 35 0.51 -18.49 -6.43
N GLN A 36 -0.28 -17.59 -6.99
CA GLN A 36 -1.59 -17.20 -6.45
C GLN A 36 -2.55 -18.38 -6.29
N ALA A 37 -2.59 -19.33 -7.26
CA ALA A 37 -3.40 -20.53 -7.13
C ALA A 37 -2.98 -21.39 -5.91
N SER A 38 -1.68 -21.49 -5.64
CA SER A 38 -1.15 -22.16 -4.45
C SER A 38 -1.52 -21.42 -3.18
N VAL A 39 -1.42 -20.08 -3.16
CA VAL A 39 -1.83 -19.25 -2.02
C VAL A 39 -3.32 -19.43 -1.75
N ASN A 40 -4.18 -19.28 -2.75
CA ASN A 40 -5.63 -19.46 -2.63
C ASN A 40 -6.00 -20.83 -2.03
N LYS A 41 -5.29 -21.90 -2.43
CA LYS A 41 -5.50 -23.24 -1.86
C LYS A 41 -5.10 -23.28 -0.38
N LYS A 42 -3.94 -22.73 -0.03
CA LYS A 42 -3.45 -22.65 1.36
C LYS A 42 -4.40 -21.83 2.24
N THR A 43 -4.82 -20.66 1.78
CA THR A 43 -5.77 -19.77 2.46
C THR A 43 -7.11 -20.46 2.67
N SER A 44 -7.63 -21.14 1.64
CA SER A 44 -8.89 -21.90 1.75
C SER A 44 -8.81 -23.01 2.78
N SER A 45 -7.71 -23.76 2.81
CA SER A 45 -7.48 -24.79 3.82
C SER A 45 -7.35 -24.21 5.23
N CYS A 46 -6.65 -23.08 5.39
CA CYS A 46 -6.53 -22.37 6.66
C CYS A 46 -7.89 -21.91 7.18
N ILE A 47 -8.69 -21.26 6.33
CA ILE A 47 -10.05 -20.79 6.69
C ILE A 47 -10.95 -21.96 7.06
N ALA A 48 -10.86 -23.09 6.35
CA ALA A 48 -11.65 -24.28 6.67
C ALA A 48 -11.29 -24.83 8.06
N GLN A 49 -9.99 -24.86 8.40
CA GLN A 49 -9.52 -25.28 9.72
C GLN A 49 -9.97 -24.31 10.81
N ALA A 50 -9.77 -23.01 10.62
CA ALA A 50 -10.20 -21.98 11.56
C ALA A 50 -11.71 -22.03 11.85
N ARG A 51 -12.54 -22.33 10.84
CA ARG A 51 -13.98 -22.56 11.01
C ARG A 51 -14.29 -23.82 11.79
N HIS A 52 -13.57 -24.91 11.50
CA HIS A 52 -13.69 -26.16 12.24
C HIS A 52 -13.38 -25.95 13.74
N ASP A 53 -12.36 -25.16 14.03
CA ASP A 53 -11.91 -24.87 15.39
C ASP A 53 -12.65 -23.69 16.04
N ASN A 54 -13.61 -23.10 15.31
CA ASN A 54 -14.39 -21.92 15.71
C ASN A 54 -13.52 -20.73 16.19
N SER A 55 -12.38 -20.54 15.54
CA SER A 55 -11.36 -19.56 15.91
C SER A 55 -11.42 -18.32 15.01
N GLN A 56 -11.95 -17.21 15.55
CA GLN A 56 -11.97 -15.92 14.84
C GLN A 56 -10.55 -15.34 14.68
N LEU A 57 -9.69 -15.57 15.66
CA LEU A 57 -8.29 -15.15 15.61
C LEU A 57 -7.55 -15.84 14.46
N GLU A 58 -7.78 -17.15 14.29
CA GLU A 58 -7.16 -17.91 13.20
C GLU A 58 -7.72 -17.49 11.84
N LEU A 59 -9.02 -17.19 11.73
CA LEU A 59 -9.60 -16.63 10.50
C LEU A 59 -8.90 -15.34 10.06
N LEU A 60 -8.66 -14.42 11.01
CA LEU A 60 -7.93 -13.18 10.74
C LEU A 60 -6.47 -13.46 10.34
N ALA A 61 -5.81 -14.38 11.04
CA ALA A 61 -4.44 -14.79 10.72
C ALA A 61 -4.32 -15.40 9.31
N CYS A 62 -5.30 -16.21 8.88
CA CYS A 62 -5.36 -16.75 7.52
C CYS A 62 -5.41 -15.64 6.47
N GLY A 63 -6.23 -14.60 6.69
CA GLY A 63 -6.32 -13.45 5.79
C GLY A 63 -5.02 -12.64 5.73
N CYS A 64 -4.35 -12.45 6.87
CA CYS A 64 -3.06 -11.75 6.89
C CYS A 64 -1.93 -12.54 6.25
N GLN A 65 -1.92 -13.86 6.41
CA GLN A 65 -0.97 -14.71 5.71
C GLN A 65 -1.24 -14.72 4.19
N ASP A 66 -2.50 -14.63 3.76
CA ASP A 66 -2.85 -14.51 2.34
C ASP A 66 -2.21 -13.27 1.70
N TYR A 67 -2.25 -12.12 2.38
CA TYR A 67 -1.55 -10.91 1.95
C TYR A 67 -0.04 -11.14 1.79
N VAL A 68 0.58 -11.73 2.82
CA VAL A 68 2.02 -12.00 2.85
C VAL A 68 2.45 -12.91 1.72
N ASP A 69 1.73 -14.01 1.54
CA ASP A 69 2.03 -14.98 0.50
C ASP A 69 1.85 -14.37 -0.91
N ASN A 70 0.79 -13.57 -1.13
CA ASN A 70 0.53 -12.91 -2.41
C ASN A 70 1.56 -11.82 -2.75
N PHE A 71 1.92 -10.94 -1.82
CA PHE A 71 2.93 -9.92 -2.14
C PHE A 71 4.31 -10.56 -2.33
N ASN A 72 4.58 -11.72 -1.70
CA ASN A 72 5.79 -12.49 -1.95
C ASN A 72 5.79 -13.16 -3.34
N CYS A 73 4.65 -13.69 -3.78
CA CYS A 73 4.46 -14.12 -5.17
C CYS A 73 4.75 -12.96 -6.14
N TYR A 74 4.24 -11.77 -5.85
CA TYR A 74 4.43 -10.58 -6.68
C TYR A 74 5.89 -10.12 -6.69
N ALA A 75 6.55 -10.08 -5.54
CA ALA A 75 7.97 -9.75 -5.42
C ALA A 75 8.87 -10.74 -6.20
N ALA A 76 8.46 -12.01 -6.31
CA ALA A 76 9.19 -13.01 -7.07
C ALA A 76 8.94 -12.93 -8.58
N THR A 77 7.71 -12.71 -9.02
CA THR A 77 7.29 -12.93 -10.42
C THR A 77 6.84 -11.68 -11.16
N CYS A 78 6.48 -10.63 -10.42
CA CYS A 78 6.05 -9.32 -10.89
C CYS A 78 7.00 -8.22 -10.37
N TRP A 79 8.27 -8.55 -10.11
CA TRP A 79 9.28 -7.60 -9.62
C TRP A 79 9.43 -6.35 -10.48
N ASN A 80 8.99 -6.43 -11.75
CA ASN A 80 9.03 -5.31 -12.69
C ASN A 80 7.87 -4.30 -12.49
N ARG A 81 6.90 -4.62 -11.62
CA ARG A 81 5.68 -3.85 -11.36
C ARG A 81 5.50 -3.47 -9.88
N VAL A 82 6.47 -3.76 -9.01
CA VAL A 82 6.39 -3.57 -7.54
C VAL A 82 6.27 -2.11 -7.07
N TRP A 83 6.36 -1.14 -7.97
CA TRP A 83 6.15 0.28 -7.65
C TRP A 83 4.86 0.86 -8.23
N GLU A 84 4.14 0.09 -9.05
CA GLU A 84 2.86 0.48 -9.65
C GLU A 84 1.77 0.69 -8.59
N CYS A 85 0.71 1.41 -8.95
CA CYS A 85 -0.41 1.71 -8.06
C CYS A 85 -1.03 0.44 -7.46
N GLU A 86 -1.24 -0.59 -8.29
CA GLU A 86 -1.84 -1.85 -7.85
C GLU A 86 -1.08 -2.48 -6.67
N TYR A 87 0.26 -2.50 -6.73
CA TYR A 87 1.06 -3.04 -5.63
C TYR A 87 1.01 -2.13 -4.41
N GLN A 88 1.13 -0.82 -4.58
CA GLN A 88 1.09 0.12 -3.45
C GLN A 88 -0.27 0.09 -2.74
N GLU A 89 -1.39 0.05 -3.47
CA GLU A 89 -2.74 -0.09 -2.92
C GLU A 89 -2.92 -1.44 -2.20
N TYR A 90 -2.38 -2.52 -2.76
CA TYR A 90 -2.43 -3.84 -2.12
C TYR A 90 -1.69 -3.85 -0.78
N MET A 91 -0.51 -3.23 -0.72
CA MET A 91 0.28 -3.14 0.49
C MET A 91 -0.39 -2.23 1.54
N VAL A 92 -1.00 -1.11 1.14
CA VAL A 92 -1.83 -0.31 2.06
C VAL A 92 -3.00 -1.13 2.60
N SER A 93 -3.64 -1.95 1.76
CA SER A 93 -4.70 -2.87 2.20
C SER A 93 -4.21 -3.89 3.21
N TYR A 94 -3.01 -4.46 3.03
CA TYR A 94 -2.37 -5.31 4.03
C TYR A 94 -2.22 -4.58 5.36
N PHE A 95 -1.63 -3.38 5.36
CA PHE A 95 -1.41 -2.62 6.59
C PHE A 95 -2.72 -2.19 7.28
N MET A 96 -3.76 -1.88 6.53
CA MET A 96 -5.05 -1.47 7.08
C MET A 96 -5.86 -2.65 7.64
N ASN A 97 -5.77 -3.83 7.02
CA ASN A 97 -6.62 -4.97 7.39
C ASN A 97 -5.93 -5.96 8.34
N CYS A 98 -4.62 -5.84 8.55
CA CYS A 98 -3.85 -6.72 9.41
C CYS A 98 -3.23 -5.96 10.58
N ALA A 99 -3.79 -6.16 11.78
CA ALA A 99 -3.28 -5.56 13.01
C ALA A 99 -1.82 -5.93 13.34
N THR A 100 -1.32 -7.03 12.78
CA THR A 100 0.08 -7.44 12.92
C THR A 100 0.99 -6.84 11.86
N ALA A 101 0.47 -6.26 10.78
CA ALA A 101 1.28 -5.77 9.67
C ALA A 101 2.22 -4.65 10.11
N LYS A 102 3.52 -4.81 9.82
CA LYS A 102 4.57 -3.86 10.17
C LYS A 102 5.69 -3.88 9.14
N GLN A 103 6.38 -2.75 9.01
CA GLN A 103 7.63 -2.67 8.29
C GLN A 103 8.73 -3.50 8.99
N PRO A 104 9.71 -4.05 8.25
CA PRO A 104 9.88 -3.91 6.81
C PRO A 104 9.05 -4.92 5.99
N VAL A 105 8.62 -4.49 4.79
CA VAL A 105 8.06 -5.34 3.73
C VAL A 105 8.71 -4.95 2.39
N PRO A 106 8.78 -5.84 1.39
CA PRO A 106 9.49 -5.54 0.16
C PRO A 106 8.84 -4.39 -0.63
N TYR A 107 9.68 -3.51 -1.19
CA TYR A 107 9.30 -2.49 -2.17
C TYR A 107 8.21 -1.49 -1.74
N PHE A 108 8.03 -1.27 -0.43
CA PHE A 108 7.07 -0.32 0.12
C PHE A 108 7.71 0.57 1.19
N PRO A 109 7.54 1.90 1.14
CA PRO A 109 6.86 2.64 0.07
C PRO A 109 7.68 2.62 -1.23
N ALA A 110 7.08 3.05 -2.34
CA ALA A 110 7.84 3.18 -3.59
C ALA A 110 8.97 4.22 -3.41
N PRO A 111 10.19 3.97 -3.91
CA PRO A 111 11.25 4.99 -3.95
C PRO A 111 10.82 6.21 -4.79
N LYS A 112 11.37 7.38 -4.45
CA LYS A 112 11.15 8.61 -5.22
C LYS A 112 11.57 8.42 -6.68
N ASN A 113 10.68 8.80 -7.60
CA ASN A 113 10.89 8.70 -9.06
C ASN A 113 11.18 7.28 -9.59
N ALA A 114 10.72 6.25 -8.89
CA ALA A 114 10.79 4.88 -9.39
C ALA A 114 10.13 4.74 -10.78
N PRO A 115 10.76 4.04 -11.75
CA PRO A 115 10.15 3.75 -13.05
C PRO A 115 8.82 3.01 -12.91
N GLY A 116 7.80 3.42 -13.66
CA GLY A 116 6.48 2.78 -13.56
C GLY A 116 5.75 3.07 -12.25
N ALA A 117 6.31 3.89 -11.35
CA ALA A 117 5.71 4.12 -10.04
C ALA A 117 4.34 4.76 -10.14
N CYS A 118 3.50 4.51 -9.14
CA CYS A 118 2.20 5.15 -9.04
C CYS A 118 2.30 6.69 -9.10
N SER A 119 1.34 7.34 -9.75
CA SER A 119 1.24 8.79 -9.92
C SER A 119 1.19 9.56 -8.60
N CYS A 120 0.85 8.85 -7.53
CA CYS A 120 0.91 9.26 -6.14
C CYS A 120 1.58 8.15 -5.34
N ASN A 121 2.52 8.50 -4.47
CA ASN A 121 3.14 7.53 -3.57
C ASN A 121 2.21 7.25 -2.39
N VAL A 122 1.15 6.47 -2.64
CA VAL A 122 0.13 6.13 -1.63
C VAL A 122 0.73 5.41 -0.43
N GLY A 123 1.83 4.67 -0.63
CA GLY A 123 2.56 4.05 0.46
C GLY A 123 3.20 5.06 1.40
N GLN A 124 3.83 6.10 0.86
CA GLN A 124 4.39 7.18 1.68
C GLN A 124 3.30 7.98 2.40
N VAL A 125 2.17 8.26 1.73
CA VAL A 125 1.02 8.92 2.38
C VAL A 125 0.54 8.09 3.57
N TYR A 126 0.36 6.78 3.38
CA TYR A 126 -0.04 5.88 4.46
C TYR A 126 0.96 5.88 5.63
N LEU A 127 2.25 5.74 5.35
CA LEU A 127 3.28 5.72 6.39
C LEU A 127 3.35 7.05 7.14
N ASN A 128 3.26 8.19 6.46
CA ASN A 128 3.23 9.48 7.14
C ASN A 128 2.00 9.65 8.05
N ILE A 129 0.84 9.10 7.67
CA ILE A 129 -0.33 9.12 8.56
C ILE A 129 -0.03 8.31 9.82
N GLN A 130 0.58 7.12 9.69
CA GLN A 130 0.98 6.31 10.86
C GLN A 130 2.06 7.01 11.70
N ASP A 131 3.03 7.65 11.06
CA ASP A 131 4.08 8.41 11.73
C ASP A 131 3.51 9.63 12.48
N ALA A 132 2.50 10.29 11.93
CA ALA A 132 1.79 11.38 12.61
C ALA A 132 1.14 10.87 13.90
N ILE A 133 0.42 9.74 13.85
CA ILE A 133 -0.18 9.10 15.04
C ILE A 133 0.89 8.77 16.09
N GLN A 134 2.01 8.18 15.66
CA GLN A 134 3.11 7.83 16.55
C GLN A 134 3.77 9.08 17.17
N GLN A 135 3.94 10.15 16.39
CA GLN A 135 4.47 11.41 16.86
C GLN A 135 3.53 12.08 17.87
N THR A 136 2.20 11.98 17.69
CA THR A 136 1.22 12.44 18.68
C THR A 136 1.34 11.69 19.99
N ALA A 137 1.48 10.37 19.96
CA ALA A 137 1.66 9.59 21.18
C ALA A 137 2.90 10.06 21.96
N THR A 138 4.01 10.34 21.27
CA THR A 138 5.20 10.92 21.89
C THR A 138 4.97 12.35 22.38
N CYS A 139 4.34 13.19 21.56
CA CYS A 139 4.05 14.59 21.87
C CYS A 139 3.19 14.73 23.13
N SER A 140 2.09 13.97 23.21
CA SER A 140 1.17 13.97 24.34
C SER A 140 1.81 13.42 25.62
N ASN A 141 2.67 12.40 25.50
CA ASN A 141 3.42 11.87 26.66
C ASN A 141 4.47 12.85 27.19
N ASN A 142 4.94 13.79 26.36
CA ASN A 142 5.92 14.82 26.73
C ASN A 142 5.26 16.09 27.29
N ALA A 143 3.93 16.16 27.39
CA ALA A 143 3.23 17.28 28.01
C ALA A 143 3.41 17.24 29.54
N ASP A 144 4.50 17.84 30.03
CA ASP A 144 4.91 17.80 31.45
C ASP A 144 5.36 19.17 31.99
N SER A 145 4.46 20.14 31.97
CA SER A 145 4.70 21.51 32.45
C SER A 145 4.43 21.70 33.95
N GLY A 146 4.05 20.65 34.68
CA GLY A 146 3.58 20.73 36.07
C GLY A 146 2.22 21.41 36.26
N ASP A 147 1.70 22.10 35.24
CA ASP A 147 0.36 22.68 35.19
C ASP A 147 -0.57 21.83 34.31
N ALA A 148 -1.65 21.33 34.91
CA ALA A 148 -2.57 20.43 34.21
C ALA A 148 -3.29 21.11 33.04
N GLY A 149 -3.57 22.41 33.15
CA GLY A 149 -4.23 23.17 32.07
C GLY A 149 -3.32 23.30 30.84
N SER A 150 -2.07 23.67 31.06
CA SER A 150 -1.04 23.81 30.03
C SER A 150 -0.72 22.48 29.35
N ASN A 151 -0.69 21.38 30.12
CA ASN A 151 -0.54 20.04 29.57
C ASN A 151 -1.71 19.67 28.66
N LEU A 152 -2.95 19.97 29.08
CA LEU A 152 -4.13 19.71 28.26
C LEU A 152 -4.09 20.50 26.95
N GLN A 153 -3.72 21.79 27.00
CA GLN A 153 -3.58 22.62 25.81
C GLN A 153 -2.51 22.10 24.84
N GLN A 154 -1.39 21.60 25.36
CA GLN A 154 -0.37 20.97 24.53
C GLN A 154 -0.87 19.67 23.90
N ILE A 155 -1.59 18.83 24.64
CA ILE A 155 -2.19 17.59 24.12
C ILE A 155 -3.17 17.90 22.99
N GLU A 156 -4.01 18.92 23.13
CA GLU A 156 -4.88 19.37 22.03
C GLU A 156 -4.07 19.86 20.82
N GLY A 157 -2.96 20.58 21.07
CA GLY A 157 -2.00 20.93 20.02
C GLY A 157 -1.41 19.71 19.30
N CYS A 158 -1.01 18.68 20.04
CA CYS A 158 -0.53 17.41 19.47
C CYS A 158 -1.62 16.78 18.59
N ASN A 159 -2.85 16.62 19.09
CA ASN A 159 -3.94 16.02 18.32
C ASN A 159 -4.24 16.81 17.03
N CYS A 160 -4.23 18.14 17.11
CA CYS A 160 -4.38 19.01 15.94
C CYS A 160 -3.25 18.84 14.92
N CYS A 161 -2.02 18.67 15.39
CA CYS A 161 -0.86 18.40 14.54
C CYS A 161 -0.88 17.00 13.93
N GLU A 162 -1.54 16.02 14.55
CA GLU A 162 -1.78 14.71 13.95
C GLU A 162 -2.63 14.83 12.69
N ILE A 163 -3.81 15.44 12.85
CA ILE A 163 -4.79 15.61 11.78
C ILE A 163 -4.18 16.47 10.67
N SER A 164 -3.51 17.56 11.04
CA SER A 164 -2.78 18.41 10.09
C SER A 164 -1.68 17.64 9.38
N GLY A 165 -0.88 16.82 10.06
CA GLY A 165 0.18 16.02 9.45
C GLY A 165 -0.36 14.99 8.45
N ALA A 166 -1.46 14.31 8.78
CA ALA A 166 -2.16 13.40 7.89
C ALA A 166 -2.68 14.12 6.63
N LEU A 167 -3.33 15.27 6.81
CA LEU A 167 -3.83 16.10 5.71
C LEU A 167 -2.71 16.62 4.81
N SER A 168 -1.64 17.11 5.42
CA SER A 168 -0.47 17.64 4.73
C SER A 168 0.23 16.57 3.90
N SER A 169 0.27 15.34 4.40
CA SER A 169 0.81 14.19 3.67
C SER A 169 0.04 13.90 2.40
N ILE A 170 -1.30 13.98 2.44
CA ILE A 170 -2.14 13.82 1.25
C ILE A 170 -1.83 14.90 0.20
N VAL A 171 -1.85 16.18 0.61
CA VAL A 171 -1.80 17.30 -0.34
C VAL A 171 -0.40 17.60 -0.86
N GLU A 172 0.66 17.34 -0.08
CA GLU A 172 2.03 17.60 -0.52
C GLU A 172 2.63 16.43 -1.32
N ILE A 173 2.36 15.18 -0.92
CA ILE A 173 2.86 14.01 -1.65
C ILE A 173 2.05 13.80 -2.94
N CYS A 174 0.74 14.06 -2.88
CA CYS A 174 -0.18 13.72 -3.96
C CYS A 174 -1.12 14.89 -4.36
N PRO A 175 -0.57 16.07 -4.71
CA PRO A 175 -1.35 17.30 -4.92
C PRO A 175 -2.38 17.24 -6.06
N LYS A 176 -2.23 16.28 -6.99
CA LYS A 176 -3.09 16.15 -8.17
C LYS A 176 -4.14 15.05 -8.04
N THR A 177 -4.01 14.18 -7.04
CA THR A 177 -4.87 13.01 -6.87
C THR A 177 -6.11 13.38 -6.09
N ASP A 178 -7.25 12.74 -6.41
CA ASP A 178 -8.45 12.81 -5.59
C ASP A 178 -8.16 12.28 -4.16
N PRO A 179 -8.27 13.11 -3.12
CA PRO A 179 -8.01 12.70 -1.73
C PRO A 179 -8.83 11.49 -1.26
N ASN A 180 -10.02 11.26 -1.83
CA ASN A 180 -10.85 10.11 -1.50
C ASN A 180 -10.19 8.77 -1.85
N LEU A 181 -9.21 8.77 -2.76
CA LEU A 181 -8.46 7.58 -3.17
C LEU A 181 -7.22 7.34 -2.29
N ILE A 182 -6.81 8.31 -1.46
CA ILE A 182 -5.47 8.33 -0.86
C ILE A 182 -5.47 8.72 0.62
N GLY A 183 -6.54 8.40 1.35
CA GLY A 183 -6.52 8.49 2.81
C GLY A 183 -7.49 9.50 3.44
N LEU A 184 -8.28 10.25 2.65
CA LEU A 184 -9.14 11.29 3.24
C LEU A 184 -10.16 10.73 4.25
N LYS A 185 -10.68 9.53 4.02
CA LYS A 185 -11.59 8.86 4.96
C LYS A 185 -10.93 8.58 6.31
N GLN A 186 -9.65 8.24 6.29
CA GLN A 186 -8.85 7.97 7.48
C GLN A 186 -8.71 9.24 8.33
N ILE A 187 -8.61 10.43 7.72
CA ILE A 187 -8.58 11.69 8.46
C ILE A 187 -9.88 11.90 9.24
N SER A 188 -11.04 11.65 8.62
CA SER A 188 -12.32 11.74 9.34
C SER A 188 -12.45 10.72 10.47
N SER A 189 -11.86 9.53 10.31
CA SER A 189 -11.73 8.56 11.40
C SER A 189 -10.84 9.09 12.53
N LEU A 190 -9.69 9.69 12.20
CA LEU A 190 -8.78 10.29 13.19
C LEU A 190 -9.45 11.40 14.00
N GLU A 191 -10.17 12.33 13.35
CA GLU A 191 -10.95 13.36 14.05
C GLU A 191 -11.93 12.75 15.07
N SER A 192 -12.60 11.67 14.67
CA SER A 192 -13.56 10.95 15.52
C SER A 192 -12.88 10.22 16.67
N GLU A 193 -11.75 9.57 16.42
CA GLU A 193 -10.99 8.79 17.40
C GLU A 193 -10.31 9.68 18.44
N LEU A 194 -9.76 10.82 18.00
CA LEU A 194 -9.16 11.83 18.87
C LEU A 194 -10.22 12.68 19.59
N ASN A 195 -11.48 12.61 19.16
CA ASN A 195 -12.56 13.49 19.60
C ASN A 195 -12.19 14.99 19.43
N VAL A 196 -11.62 15.31 18.27
CA VAL A 196 -11.18 16.66 17.90
C VAL A 196 -11.95 17.13 16.68
N ASP A 197 -12.65 18.27 16.80
CA ASP A 197 -13.14 19.00 15.64
C ASP A 197 -11.97 19.78 15.03
N TYR A 198 -11.49 19.32 13.88
CA TYR A 198 -10.35 19.94 13.23
C TYR A 198 -10.55 21.45 12.99
N LYS A 199 -11.78 21.91 12.77
CA LYS A 199 -12.06 23.35 12.60
C LYS A 199 -11.68 24.20 13.80
N SER A 200 -11.59 23.60 14.99
CA SER A 200 -11.17 24.28 16.22
C SER A 200 -9.65 24.36 16.39
N CYS A 201 -8.87 23.67 15.54
CA CYS A 201 -7.42 23.54 15.70
C CYS A 201 -6.60 24.79 15.39
N GLY A 202 -7.19 25.82 14.77
CA GLY A 202 -6.45 27.02 14.33
C GLY A 202 -5.65 27.69 15.46
N SER A 203 -6.28 27.96 16.60
CA SER A 203 -5.63 28.62 17.75
C SER A 203 -4.58 27.72 18.43
N TYR A 204 -4.83 26.42 18.49
CA TYR A 204 -3.86 25.45 19.02
C TYR A 204 -2.61 25.41 18.16
N MET A 205 -2.75 25.33 16.83
CA MET A 205 -1.61 25.28 15.90
C MET A 205 -0.86 26.61 15.79
N GLU A 206 -1.48 27.74 16.13
CA GLU A 206 -0.76 29.02 16.31
C GLU A 206 0.12 29.03 17.56
N THR A 207 -0.38 28.43 18.65
CA THR A 207 0.33 28.38 19.92
C THR A 207 1.40 27.28 19.91
N TYR A 208 1.10 26.15 19.29
CA TYR A 208 1.90 24.94 19.22
C TYR A 208 2.19 24.61 17.75
N ASP A 209 3.20 25.28 17.20
CA ASP A 209 3.69 24.96 15.86
C ASP A 209 4.14 23.49 15.79
N CYS A 210 3.54 22.74 14.86
CA CYS A 210 3.71 21.29 14.78
C CYS A 210 5.18 20.89 14.65
N SER A 211 5.94 21.59 13.81
CA SER A 211 7.33 21.22 13.55
C SER A 211 8.27 21.74 14.64
N SER A 212 8.30 23.05 14.87
CA SER A 212 9.31 23.68 15.73
C SER A 212 9.05 23.55 17.22
N LYS A 213 7.77 23.45 17.66
CA LYS A 213 7.42 23.30 19.08
C LYS A 213 7.09 21.87 19.45
N LEU A 214 6.37 21.16 18.58
CA LEU A 214 5.91 19.79 18.86
C LEU A 214 6.76 18.70 18.17
N SER A 215 7.80 19.09 17.43
CA SER A 215 8.78 18.19 16.83
C SER A 215 8.20 17.23 15.77
N TYR A 216 7.07 17.58 15.16
CA TYR A 216 6.54 16.81 14.04
C TYR A 216 7.46 16.95 12.82
N SER A 217 7.77 15.83 12.20
CA SER A 217 8.59 15.75 10.99
C SER A 217 8.14 14.55 10.18
N LEU A 218 7.48 14.80 9.05
CA LEU A 218 6.96 13.76 8.14
C LEU A 218 7.67 13.85 6.80
N GLU A 219 7.98 12.71 6.18
CA GLU A 219 8.73 12.68 4.94
C GLU A 219 7.92 13.27 3.78
N GLY A 220 8.50 14.22 3.05
CA GLY A 220 7.81 14.87 1.93
C GLY A 220 6.70 15.84 2.34
N VAL A 221 6.62 16.19 3.64
CA VAL A 221 5.75 17.25 4.17
C VAL A 221 6.62 18.40 4.64
N SER A 222 6.25 19.62 4.24
CA SER A 222 6.95 20.85 4.61
C SER A 222 6.06 21.83 5.35
N THR A 223 4.74 21.69 5.22
CA THR A 223 3.74 22.59 5.74
C THR A 223 2.68 21.78 6.48
N TYR A 224 2.42 22.14 7.73
CA TYR A 224 1.28 21.61 8.50
C TYR A 224 0.09 22.55 8.30
N TYR A 225 -0.76 22.24 7.33
CA TYR A 225 -1.90 23.08 6.95
C TYR A 225 -2.86 23.25 8.12
N LYS A 226 -3.35 24.46 8.37
CA LYS A 226 -4.39 24.78 9.36
C LYS A 226 -5.79 24.60 8.77
N PRO A 227 -6.85 24.65 9.58
CA PRO A 227 -8.21 24.42 9.11
C PRO A 227 -8.70 25.40 8.02
N ASP A 228 -8.28 26.66 8.11
CA ASP A 228 -8.66 27.71 7.15
C ASP A 228 -7.68 27.84 5.98
N ASP A 229 -6.61 27.03 5.95
CA ASP A 229 -5.64 27.12 4.86
C ASP A 229 -6.24 26.56 3.56
N PRO A 230 -6.02 27.22 2.42
CA PRO A 230 -6.53 26.75 1.14
C PRO A 230 -5.79 25.49 0.71
N LEU A 231 -6.47 24.35 0.78
CA LEU A 231 -5.94 23.07 0.31
C LEU A 231 -6.02 23.00 -1.22
N LYS A 232 -4.87 22.69 -1.84
CA LYS A 232 -4.81 22.38 -3.26
C LYS A 232 -4.85 20.87 -3.43
N THR A 233 -6.05 20.35 -3.64
CA THR A 233 -6.29 18.96 -3.99
C THR A 233 -6.61 18.84 -5.48
N GLY A 234 -6.38 17.66 -6.05
CA GLY A 234 -6.75 17.40 -7.43
C GLY A 234 -7.93 16.46 -7.54
N THR A 235 -8.25 16.10 -8.79
CA THR A 235 -9.35 15.20 -9.14
C THR A 235 -8.87 14.01 -9.97
N ALA A 236 -7.55 13.82 -10.10
CA ALA A 236 -7.01 12.74 -10.89
C ALA A 236 -7.18 11.39 -10.17
N THR A 237 -7.45 10.35 -10.93
CA THR A 237 -7.35 8.97 -10.46
C THR A 237 -5.88 8.56 -10.35
N LEU A 238 -5.62 7.44 -9.65
CA LEU A 238 -4.32 6.81 -9.64
C LEU A 238 -3.99 6.23 -11.02
N SER A 239 -2.74 6.37 -11.45
CA SER A 239 -2.22 5.81 -12.71
C SER A 239 -0.72 5.54 -12.59
N ASN A 240 -0.19 4.61 -13.37
CA ASN A 240 1.26 4.37 -13.37
C ASN A 240 1.98 5.43 -14.22
N ASN A 241 3.06 5.97 -13.69
CA ASN A 241 3.93 6.86 -14.43
C ASN A 241 4.67 6.10 -15.55
N PRO A 242 5.23 6.81 -16.56
CA PRO A 242 6.05 6.19 -17.58
C PRO A 242 7.29 5.49 -17.03
N GLY A 243 7.84 4.58 -17.84
CA GLY A 243 9.03 3.80 -17.52
C GLY A 243 8.72 2.39 -17.06
N SER A 244 9.74 1.56 -16.97
CA SER A 244 9.63 0.18 -16.52
C SER A 244 10.87 -0.25 -15.77
N VAL A 245 10.69 -1.16 -14.83
CA VAL A 245 11.78 -1.78 -14.09
C VAL A 245 12.33 -2.93 -14.94
N THR A 246 13.59 -2.83 -15.36
CA THR A 246 14.22 -3.78 -16.30
C THR A 246 15.07 -4.85 -15.63
N ALA A 247 15.39 -4.68 -14.35
CA ALA A 247 16.05 -5.67 -13.52
C ALA A 247 15.47 -5.64 -12.09
N PRO A 248 15.44 -6.77 -11.36
CA PRO A 248 14.94 -6.80 -10.00
C PRO A 248 15.73 -5.84 -9.10
N ALA A 249 15.05 -4.89 -8.46
CA ALA A 249 15.70 -3.82 -7.70
C ALA A 249 16.52 -4.34 -6.50
N SER A 250 16.12 -5.46 -5.91
CA SER A 250 16.83 -6.12 -4.81
C SER A 250 17.80 -7.22 -5.26
N GLY A 251 18.07 -7.34 -6.57
CA GLY A 251 18.88 -8.41 -7.14
C GLY A 251 18.08 -9.70 -7.40
N LYS A 252 18.74 -10.69 -8.04
CA LYS A 252 18.09 -11.94 -8.45
C LYS A 252 17.56 -12.77 -7.28
N VAL A 253 18.23 -12.72 -6.14
CA VAL A 253 17.82 -13.37 -4.90
C VAL A 253 18.01 -12.36 -3.79
N PHE A 254 16.99 -12.18 -2.95
CA PHE A 254 17.08 -11.36 -1.75
C PHE A 254 16.28 -12.01 -0.62
N SER A 255 16.61 -11.64 0.61
CA SER A 255 15.85 -12.04 1.78
C SER A 255 15.42 -10.81 2.58
N TYR A 256 14.26 -10.89 3.24
CA TYR A 256 13.80 -9.87 4.17
C TYR A 256 13.12 -10.55 5.36
N THR A 257 13.19 -9.90 6.53
CA THR A 257 12.40 -10.30 7.70
C THR A 257 11.11 -9.52 7.66
N ASN A 258 9.97 -10.20 7.53
CA ASN A 258 8.68 -9.51 7.54
C ASN A 258 8.42 -8.93 8.94
N GLY A 259 8.21 -7.61 9.01
CA GLY A 259 7.98 -6.93 10.28
C GLY A 259 6.74 -7.44 11.02
N GLY A 260 5.75 -7.97 10.31
CA GLY A 260 4.49 -8.38 10.93
C GLY A 260 4.48 -9.77 11.57
N ASP A 261 5.18 -10.74 10.97
CA ASP A 261 5.23 -12.13 11.47
C ASP A 261 6.63 -12.55 11.98
N GLY A 262 7.65 -11.71 11.80
CA GLY A 262 9.04 -11.99 12.19
C GLY A 262 9.73 -13.07 11.34
N THR A 263 9.08 -13.58 10.30
CA THR A 263 9.59 -14.66 9.44
C THR A 263 10.55 -14.10 8.39
N VAL A 264 11.65 -14.83 8.17
CA VAL A 264 12.59 -14.53 7.09
C VAL A 264 12.10 -15.19 5.80
N TYR A 265 11.76 -14.39 4.82
CA TYR A 265 11.39 -14.85 3.48
C TYR A 265 12.57 -14.67 2.54
N THR A 266 12.81 -15.66 1.68
CA THR A 266 13.81 -15.58 0.60
C THR A 266 13.07 -15.58 -0.73
N ILE A 267 13.25 -14.51 -1.49
CA ILE A 267 12.60 -14.27 -2.76
C ILE A 267 13.63 -14.48 -3.87
N THR A 268 13.25 -15.29 -4.86
CA THR A 268 14.03 -15.47 -6.10
C THR A 268 13.24 -14.86 -7.25
N ALA A 269 13.81 -13.86 -7.90
CA ALA A 269 13.20 -13.21 -9.04
C ALA A 269 13.14 -14.15 -10.25
N ALA A 270 11.93 -14.39 -10.74
CA ALA A 270 11.65 -15.15 -11.95
C ALA A 270 11.84 -14.29 -13.20
N GLY A 271 12.02 -14.92 -14.37
CA GLY A 271 12.11 -14.21 -15.65
C GLY A 271 13.38 -13.38 -15.88
N VAL A 272 14.31 -13.34 -14.93
CA VAL A 272 15.60 -12.64 -15.08
C VAL A 272 16.45 -13.33 -16.16
N GLY A 273 16.78 -12.62 -17.24
CA GLY A 273 17.59 -13.14 -18.35
C GLY A 273 16.80 -13.93 -19.40
N LYS A 274 15.47 -13.87 -19.39
CA LYS A 274 14.68 -14.20 -20.58
C LYS A 274 14.70 -12.97 -21.48
N ASP A 275 15.70 -12.89 -22.36
CA ASP A 275 15.65 -11.96 -23.49
C ASP A 275 14.30 -12.13 -24.20
N SER A 276 13.70 -11.02 -24.62
CA SER A 276 12.49 -10.98 -25.45
C SER A 276 12.72 -11.76 -26.75
N SER A 277 12.59 -13.09 -26.68
CA SER A 277 12.82 -14.03 -27.76
C SER A 277 11.53 -14.80 -28.07
N ASP A 278 10.39 -14.14 -27.94
CA ASP A 278 9.14 -14.61 -28.51
C ASP A 278 8.87 -13.83 -29.80
N SER A 279 9.71 -14.10 -30.80
CA SER A 279 9.35 -13.94 -32.21
C SER A 279 9.77 -15.21 -32.95
N LYS A 280 8.74 -15.98 -33.30
CA LYS A 280 8.72 -17.20 -34.12
C LYS A 280 9.88 -17.32 -35.12
N GLY A 281 10.52 -18.47 -35.11
CA GLY A 281 11.32 -18.97 -36.23
C GLY A 281 11.65 -20.46 -36.05
N SER A 282 10.74 -21.34 -36.45
CA SER A 282 11.11 -22.71 -36.79
C SER A 282 12.12 -22.69 -37.93
N SER A 283 13.29 -23.28 -37.75
CA SER A 283 13.82 -24.40 -38.56
C SER A 283 15.33 -24.58 -38.37
N ASP A 284 15.68 -25.86 -38.21
CA ASP A 284 16.87 -26.56 -38.70
C ASP A 284 18.29 -26.12 -38.30
N SER A 285 18.88 -27.03 -37.52
CA SER A 285 20.29 -27.43 -37.53
C SER A 285 21.02 -27.20 -38.86
N ASN A 286 22.07 -26.37 -38.83
CA ASN A 286 23.35 -26.76 -39.43
C ASN A 286 24.53 -25.97 -38.86
N SER A 287 25.64 -26.68 -38.71
CA SER A 287 26.99 -26.22 -38.38
C SER A 287 27.55 -25.22 -39.40
N GLY A 288 28.37 -24.26 -38.95
CA GLY A 288 29.24 -23.49 -39.84
C GLY A 288 29.91 -22.28 -39.19
N SER A 289 31.20 -22.42 -38.87
CA SER A 289 32.16 -21.38 -38.54
C SER A 289 32.47 -20.46 -39.74
N GLY A 290 32.64 -19.15 -39.53
CA GLY A 290 33.19 -18.23 -40.53
C GLY A 290 33.15 -16.76 -40.11
N SER A 291 34.27 -16.07 -40.30
CA SER A 291 34.63 -14.72 -39.82
C SER A 291 33.96 -13.53 -40.53
N SER A 292 34.03 -12.39 -39.84
CA SER A 292 34.22 -10.97 -40.26
C SER A 292 33.81 -10.51 -41.68
N ASP A 293 33.03 -9.43 -41.78
CA ASP A 293 33.49 -8.10 -42.22
C ASP A 293 32.33 -7.09 -42.39
N ASP A 294 32.75 -5.82 -42.42
CA ASP A 294 32.03 -4.55 -42.32
C ASP A 294 31.00 -4.17 -43.40
N SER A 295 30.23 -3.12 -43.04
CA SER A 295 29.90 -1.92 -43.85
C SER A 295 28.44 -1.68 -44.26
N SER A 296 28.03 -0.44 -43.92
CA SER A 296 27.09 0.49 -44.60
C SER A 296 25.74 -0.07 -45.07
N GLY A 297 24.59 0.41 -44.58
CA GLY A 297 24.15 1.80 -44.65
C GLY A 297 23.32 2.01 -45.91
N SER A 298 22.00 2.11 -45.81
CA SER A 298 21.19 3.10 -46.53
C SER A 298 19.70 3.03 -46.16
N THR A 299 19.10 4.20 -46.31
CA THR A 299 17.72 4.68 -46.18
C THR A 299 16.60 3.81 -46.76
N GLY A 300 15.41 3.92 -46.15
CA GLY A 300 14.14 3.52 -46.74
C GLY A 300 12.94 4.18 -46.05
N THR A 301 12.45 5.27 -46.65
CA THR A 301 11.20 5.98 -46.31
C THR A 301 9.99 5.23 -46.89
N ALA A 302 8.87 5.12 -46.15
CA ALA A 302 7.49 5.15 -46.65
C ALA A 302 6.50 5.13 -45.46
N THR A 303 5.76 6.21 -45.17
CA THR A 303 4.37 6.51 -45.59
C THR A 303 3.30 5.45 -45.30
N GLY A 304 2.37 5.82 -44.42
CA GLY A 304 0.90 5.65 -44.49
C GLY A 304 0.31 4.25 -44.71
N ASP A 305 -0.58 3.78 -43.85
CA ASP A 305 -2.00 4.13 -43.89
C ASP A 305 -2.78 3.42 -42.76
N SER A 306 -3.87 4.06 -42.42
CA SER A 306 -4.98 3.69 -41.58
C SER A 306 -5.57 2.33 -41.95
N SER A 307 -5.92 1.52 -40.94
CA SER A 307 -6.95 0.49 -41.09
C SER A 307 -7.61 0.17 -39.74
N LYS A 308 -8.70 0.90 -39.51
CA LYS A 308 -10.02 0.41 -39.10
C LYS A 308 -10.05 -0.91 -38.30
N ALA A 309 -10.40 -0.78 -37.02
CA ALA A 309 -10.76 -1.87 -36.14
C ALA A 309 -11.96 -2.66 -36.70
N THR A 310 -11.79 -3.98 -36.77
CA THR A 310 -12.87 -4.94 -37.02
C THR A 310 -13.27 -5.55 -35.68
N GLU A 311 -14.50 -5.27 -35.24
CA GLU A 311 -15.16 -6.03 -34.19
C GLU A 311 -15.32 -7.48 -34.63
N SER A 312 -14.91 -8.42 -33.78
CA SER A 312 -15.47 -9.77 -33.81
C SER A 312 -15.70 -10.26 -32.40
N SER A 313 -16.97 -10.29 -32.03
CA SER A 313 -17.51 -10.87 -30.81
C SER A 313 -17.29 -12.38 -30.79
N LYS A 314 -16.76 -12.92 -29.69
CA LYS A 314 -17.02 -14.30 -29.28
C LYS A 314 -17.35 -14.38 -27.80
N LYS A 315 -18.61 -14.68 -27.54
CA LYS A 315 -19.16 -15.20 -26.28
C LYS A 315 -18.51 -16.55 -25.95
N ASN A 316 -18.15 -16.73 -24.70
CA ASN A 316 -18.26 -17.96 -23.89
C ASN A 316 -18.08 -17.46 -22.45
N GLY A 317 -19.12 -17.45 -21.61
CA GLY A 317 -19.73 -18.64 -21.02
C GLY A 317 -19.34 -18.68 -19.55
N ALA A 318 -19.78 -17.67 -18.79
CA ALA A 318 -19.55 -17.60 -17.35
C ALA A 318 -20.68 -18.36 -16.63
N ASP A 319 -20.36 -19.54 -16.13
CA ASP A 319 -21.19 -20.22 -15.15
C ASP A 319 -21.19 -19.41 -13.85
N LYS A 320 -22.37 -18.89 -13.54
CA LYS A 320 -22.70 -18.28 -12.26
C LYS A 320 -22.57 -19.33 -11.16
N LEU A 321 -21.70 -19.09 -10.18
CA LEU A 321 -22.00 -19.52 -8.82
C LEU A 321 -22.24 -18.28 -7.96
N ALA A 322 -23.53 -18.05 -7.73
CA ALA A 322 -24.03 -17.09 -6.77
C ALA A 322 -23.86 -17.66 -5.36
N THR A 323 -23.23 -16.87 -4.48
CA THR A 323 -23.64 -16.72 -3.08
C THR A 323 -23.03 -15.43 -2.56
N GLY A 324 -23.75 -14.33 -2.84
CA GLY A 324 -23.63 -13.13 -2.04
C GLY A 324 -24.33 -13.35 -0.71
N SER A 325 -23.57 -13.21 0.37
CA SER A 325 -24.09 -12.85 1.68
C SER A 325 -23.17 -11.79 2.23
N ALA A 326 -23.58 -10.53 2.08
CA ALA A 326 -22.99 -9.40 2.78
C ALA A 326 -23.18 -9.63 4.29
N LEU A 327 -22.09 -9.90 4.99
CA LEU A 327 -22.10 -9.99 6.44
C LEU A 327 -21.67 -8.64 6.98
N ILE A 328 -22.67 -7.81 7.33
CA ILE A 328 -22.46 -6.62 8.16
C ILE A 328 -22.14 -7.13 9.56
N ILE A 329 -20.85 -7.15 9.91
CA ILE A 329 -20.42 -7.38 11.29
C ILE A 329 -20.40 -6.01 11.96
N GLY A 330 -21.49 -5.69 12.66
CA GLY A 330 -21.50 -4.62 13.65
C GLY A 330 -20.64 -5.05 14.83
N VAL A 331 -19.44 -4.50 14.94
CA VAL A 331 -18.58 -4.71 16.12
C VAL A 331 -19.08 -3.79 17.23
N THR A 332 -19.82 -4.37 18.18
CA THR A 332 -20.00 -3.75 19.51
C THR A 332 -19.08 -4.51 20.45
N LEU A 333 -17.89 -3.97 20.73
CA LEU A 333 -17.01 -4.56 21.74
C LEU A 333 -17.27 -3.84 23.08
N VAL A 334 -18.11 -4.43 23.91
CA VAL A 334 -18.11 -4.16 25.35
C VAL A 334 -17.15 -5.16 25.97
N MET A 335 -16.04 -4.68 26.55
CA MET A 335 -15.27 -5.46 27.51
C MET A 335 -14.92 -4.63 28.74
N THR A 336 -15.68 -4.87 29.80
CA THR A 336 -15.21 -4.82 31.19
C THR A 336 -14.23 -5.96 31.44
N LEU A 337 -13.16 -5.71 32.22
CA LEU A 337 -12.58 -6.57 33.27
C LEU A 337 -11.31 -5.86 33.80
N ALA A 338 -11.35 -5.30 35.01
CA ALA A 338 -11.04 -5.93 36.30
C ALA A 338 -9.54 -5.92 36.64
N SER A 339 -9.20 -4.96 37.50
CA SER A 339 -7.89 -4.75 38.10
C SER A 339 -7.48 -5.92 39.00
N ILE A 340 -6.26 -6.41 38.85
CA ILE A 340 -5.57 -7.18 39.90
C ILE A 340 -4.13 -6.66 39.99
N TYR A 341 -3.88 -5.98 41.12
CA TYR A 341 -2.66 -5.38 41.69
C TYR A 341 -1.99 -4.19 40.98
#